data_AF-A0A1A2YXX3-F1
#
_entry.id   AF-A0A1A2YXX3-F1
#
_cell.length_a   1.000
_cell.length_b   1.000
_cell.length_c   1.000
_cell.angle_alpha   90.00
_cell.angle_beta   90.00
_cell.angle_gamma   90.00
#
_symmetry.space_group_name_H-M   'P 1'
#
loop_
_entity.id
_entity.type
_entity.pdbx_description
1 polymer ?
#
loop_
_entity_poly.entity_id
_entity_poly.type
_entity_poly.pdbx_seq_one_letter_code
_entity_poly.pdbx_strand_id
1 'polypeptide(L)'
;MATRAEILGMKYLCKLLVKSVAVGGFVAASMASSTGVVSAETAPNWDAIAQCESGGNWHANTGNGEYGGLQFKPSTWARYGGVGNPAAASREQQIAVANRVFAEEGVEAWPKCGAQSGLPIGWYSHPAQGIKQIINGLIQAAVPH
;
A
#
# COMPACT_ATOMS: atom_id res chain seq x y z
N MET A 1 16.75 36.91 12.64
CA MET A 1 17.93 36.97 11.76
C MET A 1 18.77 35.73 12.01
N ALA A 2 18.49 34.64 11.31
CA ALA A 2 19.38 33.48 11.31
C ALA A 2 20.51 33.76 10.31
N THR A 3 21.74 33.70 10.77
CA THR A 3 22.93 34.03 9.98
C THR A 3 23.14 33.01 8.88
N ARG A 4 23.73 33.47 7.76
CA ARG A 4 23.96 32.72 6.51
C ARG A 4 24.75 31.39 6.69
N ALA A 5 25.32 31.16 7.87
CA ALA A 5 26.00 29.92 8.26
C ALA A 5 25.04 28.74 8.54
N GLU A 6 23.85 28.99 9.09
CA GLU A 6 22.86 27.94 9.42
C GLU A 6 22.26 27.30 8.15
N ILE A 7 22.03 28.11 7.12
CA ILE A 7 21.43 27.65 5.84
C ILE A 7 22.43 26.80 5.02
N LEU A 8 23.74 26.99 5.23
CA LEU A 8 24.78 26.19 4.60
C LEU A 8 24.95 24.81 5.28
N GLY A 9 24.66 24.65 6.58
CA GLY A 9 24.67 23.33 7.22
C GLY A 9 23.62 22.36 6.66
N MET A 10 22.45 22.89 6.29
CA MET A 10 21.29 22.08 5.87
C MET A 10 21.38 21.55 4.43
N LYS A 11 22.17 22.20 3.55
CA LYS A 11 22.38 21.73 2.16
C LYS A 11 23.55 20.76 2.01
N TYR A 12 24.49 20.75 2.95
CA TYR A 12 25.64 19.85 2.92
C TYR A 12 25.35 18.50 3.60
N LEU A 13 24.37 18.43 4.51
CA LEU A 13 23.88 17.18 5.09
C LEU A 13 23.20 16.26 4.04
N CYS A 14 22.58 16.81 2.98
CA CYS A 14 21.98 16.02 1.89
C CYS A 14 22.99 15.51 0.83
N LYS A 15 24.28 15.90 0.89
CA LYS A 15 25.28 15.53 -0.14
C LYS A 15 26.39 14.58 0.35
N LEU A 16 26.32 14.12 1.59
CA LEU A 16 27.39 13.33 2.22
C LEU A 16 27.16 11.80 2.21
N LEU A 17 26.18 11.29 1.46
CA LEU A 17 25.95 9.84 1.31
C LEU A 17 26.17 9.33 -0.13
N VAL A 18 27.09 9.94 -0.89
CA VAL A 18 27.59 9.37 -2.15
C VAL A 18 29.08 9.63 -2.23
N LYS A 19 29.88 8.82 -1.54
CA LYS A 19 31.32 8.60 -1.82
C LYS A 19 31.90 7.59 -0.82
N SER A 20 31.86 6.31 -1.19
CA SER A 20 32.60 5.25 -0.51
C SER A 20 33.53 4.58 -1.54
N VAL A 21 34.75 5.09 -1.67
CA VAL A 21 35.86 4.36 -2.32
C VAL A 21 36.40 3.38 -1.27
N ALA A 22 36.32 2.09 -1.59
CA ALA A 22 36.77 1.01 -0.74
C ALA A 22 38.31 0.97 -0.68
N VAL A 23 38.86 1.08 0.53
CA VAL A 23 40.24 0.70 0.85
C VAL A 23 40.24 0.00 2.22
N GLY A 24 40.68 -1.26 2.23
CA GLY A 24 41.34 -1.89 3.38
C GLY A 24 40.49 -2.59 4.44
N GLY A 25 40.58 -3.94 4.48
CA GLY A 25 40.95 -4.72 5.68
C GLY A 25 40.04 -4.80 6.92
N PHE A 26 39.58 -6.04 7.19
CA PHE A 26 39.38 -6.70 8.50
C PHE A 26 38.22 -6.28 9.46
N VAL A 27 37.51 -7.34 9.90
CA VAL A 27 36.69 -7.54 11.14
C VAL A 27 35.20 -7.14 11.15
N ALA A 28 34.38 -8.19 11.33
CA ALA A 28 33.06 -8.26 11.96
C ALA A 28 32.02 -7.19 11.61
N ALA A 29 31.27 -7.43 10.53
CA ALA A 29 29.98 -6.78 10.33
C ALA A 29 28.90 -7.65 10.97
N SER A 30 28.56 -7.27 12.20
CA SER A 30 27.24 -7.35 12.82
C SER A 30 26.12 -7.56 11.81
N MET A 31 25.19 -8.45 12.16
CA MET A 31 23.86 -8.52 11.55
C MET A 31 23.23 -7.13 11.67
N ALA A 32 23.39 -6.31 10.63
CA ALA A 32 22.57 -5.14 10.42
C ALA A 32 21.19 -5.69 10.12
N SER A 33 20.40 -5.89 11.18
CA SER A 33 18.96 -5.97 11.09
C SER A 33 18.56 -4.81 10.20
N SER A 34 18.09 -5.15 9.00
CA SER A 34 17.36 -4.24 8.16
C SER A 34 16.22 -3.73 9.02
N THR A 35 16.43 -2.56 9.64
CA THR A 35 15.35 -1.65 9.94
C THR A 35 14.87 -1.19 8.58
N GLY A 36 14.16 -2.10 7.91
CA GLY A 36 13.29 -1.76 6.83
C GLY A 36 12.42 -0.68 7.42
N VAL A 37 12.65 0.55 6.98
CA VAL A 37 11.62 1.56 7.00
C VAL A 37 10.44 0.88 6.31
N VAL A 38 9.54 0.30 7.09
CA VAL A 38 8.20 -0.01 6.63
C VAL A 38 7.62 1.36 6.35
N SER A 39 7.84 1.84 5.13
CA SER A 39 6.95 2.82 4.55
C SER A 39 5.58 2.20 4.75
N ALA A 40 4.77 2.81 5.63
CA ALA A 40 3.38 2.46 5.72
C ALA A 40 2.79 2.83 4.37
N GLU A 41 2.89 1.90 3.41
CA GLU A 41 2.32 2.03 2.09
C GLU A 41 0.85 2.34 2.35
N THR A 42 0.43 3.57 2.05
CA THR A 42 -0.96 3.99 2.26
C THR A 42 -1.85 3.39 1.15
N ALA A 43 -1.22 2.81 0.13
CA ALA A 43 -1.84 2.11 -0.97
C ALA A 43 -1.64 0.58 -0.82
N PRO A 44 -2.64 -0.23 -1.15
CA PRO A 44 -2.47 -1.68 -1.19
C PRO A 44 -1.54 -2.10 -2.34
N ASN A 45 -0.74 -3.14 -2.10
CA ASN A 45 0.04 -3.80 -3.15
C ASN A 45 -0.90 -4.58 -4.10
N TRP A 46 -1.31 -3.93 -5.17
CA TRP A 46 -2.23 -4.49 -6.15
C TRP A 46 -1.67 -5.68 -6.94
N ASP A 47 -0.35 -5.78 -7.13
CA ASP A 47 0.24 -6.94 -7.80
C ASP A 47 0.13 -8.19 -6.95
N ALA A 48 0.33 -8.07 -5.63
CA ALA A 48 0.18 -9.17 -4.70
C ALA A 48 -1.29 -9.63 -4.61
N ILE A 49 -2.24 -8.70 -4.65
CA ILE A 49 -3.67 -9.03 -4.76
C ILE A 49 -3.95 -9.71 -6.10
N ALA A 50 -3.47 -9.17 -7.22
CA ALA A 50 -3.68 -9.75 -8.54
C ALA A 50 -3.07 -11.16 -8.66
N GLN A 51 -1.92 -11.40 -8.00
CA GLN A 51 -1.31 -12.71 -7.92
C GLN A 51 -2.21 -13.73 -7.22
N CYS A 52 -2.93 -13.30 -6.18
CA CYS A 52 -3.89 -14.15 -5.48
C CYS A 52 -5.19 -14.33 -6.28
N GLU A 53 -5.72 -13.26 -6.89
CA GLU A 53 -7.02 -13.26 -7.56
C GLU A 53 -6.99 -13.95 -8.92
N SER A 54 -5.97 -13.69 -9.74
CA SER A 54 -5.89 -14.14 -11.13
C SER A 54 -4.60 -14.90 -11.46
N GLY A 55 -3.74 -15.15 -10.47
CA GLY A 55 -2.39 -15.66 -10.72
C GLY A 55 -1.46 -14.62 -11.37
N GLY A 56 -1.83 -13.33 -11.32
CA GLY A 56 -1.08 -12.23 -11.92
C GLY A 56 -1.48 -11.92 -13.36
N ASN A 57 -2.57 -12.51 -13.86
CA ASN A 57 -3.05 -12.30 -15.23
C ASN A 57 -3.98 -11.08 -15.32
N TRP A 58 -3.41 -9.93 -15.69
CA TRP A 58 -4.16 -8.68 -15.88
C TRP A 58 -5.21 -8.73 -17.00
N HIS A 59 -5.15 -9.71 -17.90
CA HIS A 59 -6.11 -9.93 -18.97
C HIS A 59 -7.01 -11.14 -18.71
N ALA A 60 -7.15 -11.57 -17.45
CA ALA A 60 -8.00 -12.70 -17.09
C ALA A 60 -9.45 -12.47 -17.54
N ASN A 61 -9.96 -13.40 -18.35
CA ASN A 61 -11.34 -13.46 -18.78
C ASN A 61 -11.71 -14.94 -18.95
N THR A 62 -11.88 -15.63 -17.82
CA THR A 62 -12.05 -17.09 -17.76
C THR A 62 -13.52 -17.52 -17.88
N GLY A 63 -14.45 -16.57 -18.03
CA GLY A 63 -15.89 -16.84 -18.09
C GLY A 63 -16.56 -17.04 -16.72
N ASN A 64 -15.87 -16.71 -15.62
CA ASN A 64 -16.41 -16.78 -14.26
C ASN A 64 -17.22 -15.55 -13.84
N GLY A 65 -17.42 -14.58 -14.75
CA GLY A 65 -18.18 -13.34 -14.50
C GLY A 65 -17.35 -12.21 -13.84
N GLU A 66 -16.05 -12.44 -13.67
CA GLU A 66 -15.08 -11.50 -13.15
C GLU A 66 -13.95 -11.31 -14.16
N TYR A 67 -13.31 -10.15 -14.14
CA TYR A 67 -12.44 -9.72 -15.23
C TYR A 67 -11.18 -9.02 -14.73
N GLY A 68 -10.09 -9.23 -15.45
CA GLY A 68 -8.80 -8.60 -15.24
C GLY A 68 -8.03 -9.17 -14.04
N GLY A 69 -6.90 -8.52 -13.73
CA GLY A 69 -5.96 -9.03 -12.74
C GLY A 69 -6.53 -9.06 -11.32
N LEU A 70 -7.44 -8.13 -11.03
CA LEU A 70 -8.08 -7.94 -9.74
C LEU A 70 -9.50 -8.52 -9.67
N GLN A 71 -9.90 -9.33 -10.67
CA GLN A 71 -11.19 -10.03 -10.71
C GLN A 71 -12.41 -9.09 -10.52
N PHE A 72 -12.44 -7.97 -11.24
CA PHE A 72 -13.54 -7.01 -11.15
C PHE A 72 -14.86 -7.59 -11.68
N LYS A 73 -15.95 -7.36 -10.94
CA LYS A 73 -17.31 -7.49 -11.47
C LYS A 73 -17.64 -6.32 -12.40
N PRO A 74 -18.36 -6.53 -13.52
CA PRO A 74 -18.73 -5.44 -14.44
C PRO A 74 -19.52 -4.30 -13.78
N SER A 75 -20.39 -4.63 -12.83
CA SER A 75 -21.18 -3.64 -12.09
C SER A 75 -20.31 -2.73 -11.21
N THR A 76 -19.36 -3.31 -10.48
CA THR A 76 -18.38 -2.56 -9.68
C THR A 76 -17.48 -1.73 -10.59
N TRP A 77 -16.95 -2.32 -11.66
CA TRP A 77 -16.12 -1.61 -12.63
C TRP A 77 -16.80 -0.35 -13.16
N ALA A 78 -18.04 -0.47 -13.63
CA ALA A 78 -18.82 0.66 -14.14
C ALA A 78 -19.12 1.70 -13.05
N ARG A 79 -19.51 1.25 -11.84
CA ARG A 79 -19.82 2.14 -10.71
C ARG A 79 -18.62 3.01 -10.32
N TYR A 80 -17.42 2.45 -10.35
CA TYR A 80 -16.19 3.15 -9.99
C TYR A 80 -15.49 3.77 -11.21
N GLY A 81 -16.23 4.04 -12.30
CA GLY A 81 -15.75 4.82 -13.45
C GLY A 81 -14.74 4.10 -14.33
N GLY A 82 -14.79 2.78 -14.35
CA GLY A 82 -14.20 1.95 -15.39
C GLY A 82 -15.11 1.90 -16.63
N VAL A 83 -14.50 1.85 -17.81
CA VAL A 83 -15.21 1.80 -19.10
C VAL A 83 -14.84 0.52 -19.84
N GLY A 84 -15.81 -0.09 -20.53
CA GLY A 84 -15.58 -1.32 -21.29
C GLY A 84 -15.33 -2.54 -20.39
N ASN A 85 -14.55 -3.50 -20.89
CA ASN A 85 -14.22 -4.73 -20.18
C ASN A 85 -12.95 -4.53 -19.33
N PRO A 86 -12.95 -4.84 -18.02
CA PRO A 86 -11.77 -4.74 -17.17
C PRO A 86 -10.56 -5.52 -17.72
N ALA A 87 -10.78 -6.70 -18.30
CA ALA A 87 -9.72 -7.53 -18.89
C ALA A 87 -9.10 -6.93 -20.16
N ALA A 88 -9.78 -5.98 -20.81
CA ALA A 88 -9.25 -5.23 -21.94
C ALA A 88 -8.53 -3.93 -21.51
N ALA A 89 -8.70 -3.52 -20.24
CA ALA A 89 -8.03 -2.36 -19.69
C ALA A 89 -6.59 -2.71 -19.30
N SER A 90 -5.69 -1.73 -19.42
CA SER A 90 -4.32 -1.85 -18.91
C SER A 90 -4.31 -2.09 -17.40
N ARG A 91 -3.22 -2.69 -16.92
CA ARG A 91 -2.97 -2.88 -15.49
C ARG A 91 -3.14 -1.58 -14.71
N GLU A 92 -2.59 -0.48 -15.20
CA GLU A 92 -2.62 0.82 -14.53
C GLU A 92 -4.05 1.38 -14.44
N GLN A 93 -4.87 1.18 -15.48
CA GLN A 93 -6.28 1.55 -15.45
C GLN A 93 -7.07 0.70 -14.45
N GLN A 94 -6.77 -0.59 -14.36
CA GLN A 94 -7.39 -1.47 -13.37
C GLN A 94 -7.03 -1.04 -11.95
N ILE A 95 -5.76 -0.72 -11.70
CA ILE A 95 -5.29 -0.17 -10.42
C ILE A 95 -5.95 1.17 -10.10
N ALA A 96 -6.14 2.05 -11.09
CA ALA A 96 -6.81 3.33 -10.88
C ALA A 96 -8.29 3.18 -10.46
N VAL A 97 -9.00 2.19 -11.01
CA VAL A 97 -10.34 1.83 -10.54
C VAL A 97 -10.27 1.18 -9.15
N ALA A 98 -9.31 0.29 -8.91
CA ALA A 98 -9.11 -0.39 -7.64
C ALA A 98 -8.87 0.58 -6.48
N ASN A 99 -8.05 1.62 -6.70
CA ASN A 99 -7.82 2.68 -5.72
C ASN A 99 -9.10 3.43 -5.36
N ARG A 100 -10.02 3.63 -6.33
CA ARG A 100 -11.32 4.26 -6.06
C ARG A 100 -12.23 3.36 -5.22
N VAL A 101 -12.26 2.06 -5.52
CA VAL A 101 -12.96 1.07 -4.68
C VAL A 101 -12.37 1.04 -3.28
N PHE A 102 -11.05 0.97 -3.17
CA PHE A 102 -10.33 0.94 -1.90
C PHE A 102 -10.58 2.17 -1.04
N ALA A 103 -10.74 3.34 -1.66
CA ALA A 103 -11.07 4.56 -0.93
C ALA A 103 -12.46 4.51 -0.28
N GLU A 104 -13.43 3.83 -0.90
CA GLU A 104 -14.81 3.72 -0.39
C GLU A 104 -15.03 2.49 0.51
N GLU A 105 -14.58 1.32 0.06
CA GLU A 105 -14.85 0.01 0.67
C GLU A 105 -13.65 -0.54 1.46
N GLY A 106 -12.47 0.09 1.35
CA GLY A 106 -11.26 -0.42 1.97
C GLY A 106 -10.80 -1.74 1.37
N VAL A 107 -10.09 -2.53 2.17
CA VAL A 107 -9.57 -3.84 1.75
C VAL A 107 -10.65 -4.93 1.71
N GLU A 108 -11.85 -4.67 2.25
CA GLU A 108 -12.97 -5.64 2.28
C GLU A 108 -13.56 -5.96 0.91
N ALA A 109 -13.34 -5.08 -0.08
CA ALA A 109 -13.68 -5.38 -1.48
C ALA A 109 -12.91 -6.61 -2.02
N TRP A 110 -11.79 -6.97 -1.39
CA TRP A 110 -11.00 -8.18 -1.68
C TRP A 110 -10.91 -9.08 -0.42
N PRO A 111 -11.99 -9.78 -0.02
CA PRO A 111 -12.03 -10.46 1.28
C PRO A 111 -11.07 -11.64 1.40
N LYS A 112 -10.69 -12.28 0.27
CA LYS A 112 -9.79 -13.43 0.26
C LYS A 112 -8.33 -13.05 0.00
N CYS A 113 -8.12 -12.08 -0.88
CA CYS A 113 -6.79 -11.68 -1.35
C CYS A 113 -6.32 -10.34 -0.79
N GLY A 114 -7.16 -9.64 -0.03
CA GLY A 114 -6.85 -8.34 0.55
C GLY A 114 -5.72 -8.41 1.58
N ALA A 115 -5.53 -9.54 2.27
CA ALA A 115 -4.40 -9.78 3.17
C ALA A 115 -3.03 -9.63 2.48
N GLN A 116 -2.97 -9.90 1.18
CA GLN A 116 -1.77 -9.81 0.35
C GLN A 116 -1.42 -8.37 -0.02
N SER A 117 -2.32 -7.40 0.24
CA SER A 117 -2.07 -5.97 0.02
C SER A 117 -0.85 -5.43 0.77
N GLY A 118 -0.37 -6.13 1.81
CA GLY A 118 0.69 -5.65 2.70
C GLY A 118 0.19 -4.61 3.71
N LEU A 119 -1.10 -4.31 3.73
CA LEU A 119 -1.71 -3.38 4.68
C LEU A 119 -2.13 -4.10 5.96
N PRO A 120 -2.07 -3.41 7.11
CA PRO A 120 -2.67 -3.92 8.34
C PRO A 120 -4.20 -3.93 8.18
N ILE A 121 -4.75 -5.10 7.84
CA ILE A 121 -6.17 -5.33 7.52
C ILE A 121 -7.10 -4.74 8.59
N GLY A 122 -6.77 -4.85 9.88
CA GLY A 122 -7.58 -4.29 10.97
C GLY A 122 -7.82 -2.77 10.92
N TRP A 123 -6.96 -2.01 10.23
CA TRP A 123 -7.10 -0.56 10.09
C TRP A 123 -7.74 -0.14 8.76
N TYR A 124 -7.59 -0.95 7.71
CA TYR A 124 -8.06 -0.65 6.35
C TYR A 124 -9.28 -1.46 5.91
N SER A 125 -9.77 -2.40 6.74
CA SER A 125 -11.04 -3.11 6.48
C SER A 125 -12.23 -2.16 6.49
N HIS A 126 -12.11 -1.05 7.23
CA HIS A 126 -13.17 -0.08 7.36
C HIS A 126 -12.53 1.27 7.70
N PRO A 127 -12.28 2.16 6.73
CA PRO A 127 -11.75 3.49 7.03
C PRO A 127 -12.62 4.25 8.07
N ALA A 128 -13.92 3.92 8.14
CA ALA A 128 -14.86 4.45 9.15
C ALA A 128 -14.84 3.73 10.52
N GLN A 129 -14.48 2.44 10.61
CA GLN A 129 -14.45 1.72 11.91
C GLN A 129 -13.14 1.94 12.66
N GLY A 130 -12.04 2.28 11.97
CA GLY A 130 -10.77 2.63 12.62
C GLY A 130 -10.95 3.77 13.63
N ILE A 131 -11.70 4.82 13.26
CA ILE A 131 -12.01 5.94 14.15
C ILE A 131 -12.88 5.49 15.34
N LYS A 132 -13.87 4.61 15.11
CA LYS A 132 -14.73 4.08 16.19
C LYS A 132 -13.95 3.21 17.19
N GLN A 133 -13.00 2.41 16.71
CA GLN A 133 -12.18 1.56 17.58
C GLN A 133 -11.16 2.36 18.39
N ILE A 134 -10.58 3.43 17.83
CA ILE A 134 -9.74 4.37 18.60
C ILE A 134 -10.56 5.01 19.71
N ILE A 135 -11.77 5.49 19.41
CA ILE A 135 -12.65 6.10 20.41
C ILE A 135 -13.05 5.07 21.47
N ASN A 136 -13.43 3.86 21.10
CA ASN A 136 -13.79 2.80 22.03
C ASN A 136 -12.60 2.38 22.92
N GLY A 137 -11.40 2.28 22.37
CA GLY A 137 -10.18 1.98 23.12
C GLY A 137 -9.83 3.07 24.14
N LEU A 138 -9.99 4.35 23.77
CA LEU A 138 -9.80 5.48 24.69
C LEU A 138 -10.85 5.50 25.81
N ILE A 139 -12.11 5.14 25.51
CA ILE A 139 -13.17 5.03 26.52
C ILE A 139 -12.87 3.89 27.51
N GLN A 140 -12.48 2.71 27.01
CA GLN A 140 -12.15 1.56 27.86
C GLN A 140 -10.92 1.81 28.76
N ALA A 141 -9.96 2.63 28.33
CA ALA A 141 -8.82 3.02 29.15
C ALA A 141 -9.14 4.05 30.25
N ALA A 142 -10.28 4.75 30.15
CA ALA A 142 -10.69 5.80 31.07
C ALA A 142 -11.80 5.38 32.06
N VAL A 143 -12.39 4.19 31.89
CA VAL A 143 -13.37 3.63 32.83
C VAL A 143 -12.66 2.64 33.76
N PRO A 144 -12.36 3.02 35.02
CA PRO A 144 -11.93 2.04 36.02
C PRO A 144 -13.11 1.09 36.31
N HIS A 145 -12.81 -0.21 36.36
CA HIS A 145 -13.73 -1.25 36.82
C HIS A 145 -13.99 -1.15 38.33
#